data_AF-A0A1H3TG74-F1
#
_entry.id   AF-A0A1H3TG74-F1
#
_cell.length_a   1.000
_cell.length_b   1.000
_cell.length_c   1.000
_cell.angle_alpha   90.00
_cell.angle_beta   90.00
_cell.angle_gamma   90.00
#
_symmetry.space_group_name_H-M   'P 1'
#
loop_
_entity.id
_entity.type
_entity.pdbx_description
1 polymer ?
#
loop_
_entity_poly.entity_id
_entity_poly.type
_entity_poly.pdbx_seq_one_letter_code
_entity_poly.pdbx_strand_id
1 'polypeptide(L)' 'MASKTRSIITTADGRRLDPDREMAMVEKGQQLAGHFPDAEALERGRRVLDGDLTVEEARAEIAAKYSR' A
#
# COMPACT_ATOMS: atom_id res chain seq x y z
N MET A 1 -6.10 21.97 8.85
CA MET A 1 -5.66 20.83 8.02
C MET A 1 -4.76 19.96 8.88
N ALA A 2 -5.16 18.72 9.14
CA ALA A 2 -4.39 17.84 10.03
C ALA A 2 -3.00 17.58 9.41
N SER A 3 -1.95 17.87 10.18
CA SER A 3 -0.58 17.52 9.81
C SER A 3 -0.49 16.01 9.68
N LYS A 4 -0.37 15.50 8.46
CA LYS A 4 -0.10 14.08 8.23
C LYS A 4 1.32 13.80 8.70
N THR A 5 1.46 13.29 9.92
CA THR A 5 2.73 12.73 10.37
C THR A 5 3.03 11.53 9.47
N ARG A 6 3.94 11.70 8.50
CA ARG A 6 4.44 10.62 7.64
C ARG A 6 5.12 9.58 8.54
N SER A 7 4.40 8.52 8.88
CA SER A 7 4.96 7.41 9.63
C SER A 7 5.65 6.48 8.64
N ILE A 8 6.97 6.31 8.80
CA ILE A 8 7.77 5.40 7.98
C ILE A 8 7.44 3.97 8.43
N ILE A 9 7.10 3.08 7.50
CA ILE A 9 6.92 1.66 7.85
C ILE A 9 8.30 1.04 8.06
N THR A 10 8.48 0.48 9.26
CA THR A 10 9.67 -0.25 9.66
C THR A 10 9.36 -1.70 9.99
N THR A 11 10.32 -2.58 9.71
CA THR A 11 10.32 -3.96 10.18
C THR A 11 10.44 -4.04 11.71
N ALA A 12 10.19 -5.22 12.27
CA ALA A 12 10.34 -5.48 13.70
C ALA A 12 11.76 -5.21 14.23
N ASP A 13 12.78 -5.32 13.37
CA ASP A 13 14.18 -5.00 13.70
C ASP A 13 14.58 -3.55 13.34
N GLY A 14 13.60 -2.68 13.08
CA GLY A 14 13.80 -1.24 12.93
C GLY A 14 14.36 -0.79 11.58
N ARG A 15 14.44 -1.69 10.58
CA ARG A 15 14.85 -1.30 9.23
C ARG A 15 13.70 -0.65 8.48
N ARG A 16 14.01 0.42 7.74
CA ARG A 16 13.06 1.00 6.79
C ARG A 16 12.80 0.01 5.66
N LEU A 17 11.53 -0.18 5.33
CA LEU A 17 11.15 -0.94 4.14
C LEU A 17 11.45 -0.15 2.87
N ASP A 18 11.91 -0.86 1.84
CA ASP A 18 11.96 -0.37 0.47
C ASP A 18 10.61 -0.68 -0.19
N PRO A 19 9.74 0.32 -0.44
CA PRO A 19 8.40 0.09 -0.96
C PRO A 19 8.39 -0.70 -2.26
N ASP A 20 9.37 -0.50 -3.14
CA ASP A 20 9.40 -1.16 -4.45
C ASP A 20 9.72 -2.65 -4.30
N ARG A 21 10.68 -2.99 -3.44
CA ARG A 21 11.03 -4.37 -3.13
C ARG A 21 9.87 -5.11 -2.45
N GLU A 22 9.22 -4.46 -1.49
CA GLU A 22 8.09 -5.06 -0.79
C GLU A 22 6.87 -5.23 -1.71
N MET A 23 6.59 -4.25 -2.57
CA MET A 23 5.52 -4.38 -3.55
C MET A 23 5.76 -5.50 -4.56
N ALA A 24 7.01 -5.75 -4.98
CA ALA A 24 7.33 -6.89 -5.83
C ALA A 24 7.01 -8.23 -5.15
N MET A 25 7.27 -8.35 -3.85
CA MET A 25 6.90 -9.53 -3.06
C MET A 25 5.39 -9.69 -2.93
N VAL A 26 4.68 -8.58 -2.66
CA VAL A 26 3.21 -8.56 -2.57
C VAL A 26 2.57 -8.97 -3.90
N GLU A 27 2.98 -8.35 -5.00
CA GLU A 27 2.47 -8.66 -6.34
C GLU A 27 2.71 -10.13 -6.68
N LYS A 28 3.93 -10.62 -6.44
CA LYS A 28 4.23 -12.03 -6.71
C LYS A 28 3.40 -12.99 -5.86
N GLY A 29 3.19 -12.66 -4.59
CA GLY A 29 2.30 -13.42 -3.70
C GLY A 29 0.86 -13.47 -4.21
N GLN A 30 0.32 -12.36 -4.69
CA GLN A 30 -1.01 -12.30 -5.30
C GLN A 30 -1.09 -13.17 -6.57
N GLN A 31 -0.10 -13.07 -7.47
CA GLN A 31 -0.03 -13.88 -8.68
C GLN A 31 0.01 -15.39 -8.37
N LEU A 32 0.80 -15.79 -7.36
CA LEU A 32 0.88 -17.18 -6.91
C LEU A 32 -0.43 -17.68 -6.30
N ALA A 33 -1.24 -16.78 -5.73
CA ALA A 33 -2.60 -17.07 -5.26
C ALA A 33 -3.66 -17.03 -6.38
N GLY A 34 -3.27 -16.76 -7.63
CA GLY A 34 -4.18 -16.65 -8.77
C GLY A 34 -4.89 -15.29 -8.90
N HIS A 35 -4.40 -14.27 -8.19
CA HIS A 35 -4.89 -12.90 -8.27
C HIS A 35 -3.95 -12.01 -9.10
N PHE A 36 -4.54 -11.13 -9.92
CA PHE A 36 -3.80 -10.24 -10.82
C PHE A 36 -4.28 -8.79 -10.58
N PRO A 37 -3.80 -8.14 -9.50
CA PRO A 37 -4.13 -6.73 -9.25
C PRO A 37 -3.65 -5.85 -10.40
N ASP A 38 -4.43 -4.81 -10.72
CA ASP A 38 -4.05 -3.83 -11.72
C ASP A 38 -3.04 -2.81 -11.16
N ALA A 39 -2.48 -1.98 -12.06
CA ALA A 39 -1.50 -0.97 -11.70
C ALA A 39 -2.02 0.04 -10.66
N GLU A 40 -3.32 0.35 -10.68
CA GLU A 40 -3.93 1.28 -9.73
C GLU A 40 -3.99 0.68 -8.32
N ALA A 41 -4.34 -0.60 -8.21
CA ALA A 41 -4.33 -1.33 -6.95
C ALA A 41 -2.91 -1.45 -6.37
N LEU A 42 -1.92 -1.73 -7.23
CA LEU A 42 -0.51 -1.80 -6.84
C LEU A 42 0.02 -0.44 -6.38
N GLU A 43 -0.27 0.64 -7.11
CA GLU A 43 0.17 2.00 -6.74
C GLU A 43 -0.44 2.45 -5.40
N ARG A 44 -1.71 2.09 -5.14
CA ARG A 44 -2.32 2.37 -3.82
C ARG A 44 -1.58 1.66 -2.69
N GLY A 45 -1.21 0.39 -2.89
CA GLY A 45 -0.39 -0.37 -1.93
C GLY A 45 0.97 0.29 -1.69
N ARG A 46 1.65 0.72 -2.76
CA ARG A 46 2.94 1.41 -2.68
C ARG A 46 2.84 2.70 -1.85
N ARG A 47 1.82 3.52 -2.09
CA ARG A 47 1.57 4.78 -1.34
C ARG A 47 1.33 4.53 0.15
N VAL A 48 0.73 3.41 0.52
CA VAL A 48 0.61 3.00 1.93
C VAL A 48 1.98 2.66 2.52
N LEU A 49 2.80 1.89 1.80
CA LEU A 49 4.14 1.51 2.27
C LEU A 49 5.10 2.71 2.39
N ASP A 50 4.97 3.69 1.49
CA ASP A 50 5.78 4.92 1.50
C ASP A 50 5.28 5.95 2.54
N GLY A 51 4.11 5.71 3.16
CA GLY A 51 3.50 6.60 4.15
C GLY A 51 2.80 7.83 3.55
N ASP A 52 2.57 7.84 2.23
CA ASP A 52 1.78 8.87 1.53
C ASP A 52 0.26 8.69 1.72
N LEU A 53 -0.16 7.46 2.03
CA LEU A 53 -1.52 7.11 2.45
C LEU A 53 -1.50 6.38 3.78
N THR A 54 -2.48 6.64 4.64
CA THR A 54 -2.82 5.68 5.68
C THR A 54 -3.62 4.51 5.10
N VAL A 55 -3.68 3.40 5.84
CA VAL A 55 -4.50 2.24 5.46
C VAL A 55 -5.97 2.62 5.37
N GLU A 56 -6.45 3.49 6.26
CA GLU A 56 -7.83 4.01 6.29
C GLU A 56 -8.13 4.87 5.06
N GLU A 57 -7.21 5.75 4.67
CA GLU A 57 -7.36 6.56 3.46
C GLU A 57 -7.39 5.68 2.19
N ALA A 58 -6.52 4.67 2.11
CA ALA A 58 -6.52 3.72 1.01
C ALA A 58 -7.85 2.93 0.93
N ARG A 59 -8.41 2.51 2.07
CA ARG A 59 -9.73 1.85 2.12
C ARG A 59 -10.85 2.80 1.69
N ALA A 60 -10.79 4.07 2.08
CA ALA A 60 -11.75 5.07 1.67
C ALA A 60 -11.72 5.32 0.15
N GLU A 61 -10.54 5.35 -0.48
CA GLU A 61 -10.40 5.43 -1.94
C GLU A 61 -11.09 4.25 -2.64
N ILE A 62 -10.90 3.03 -2.13
CA ILE A 62 -11.55 1.82 -2.68
C ILE A 62 -13.07 1.93 -2.52
N ALA A 63 -13.55 2.27 -1.32
CA ALA A 63 -14.98 2.39 -1.05
C ALA A 63 -15.62 3.42 -2.01
N ALA A 64 -14.99 4.59 -2.19
CA ALA A 64 -15.48 5.61 -3.10
C ALA A 64 -15.50 5.17 -4.58
N LYS A 65 -14.52 4.35 -5.01
CA LYS A 65 -14.46 3.82 -6.38
C LYS A 65 -15.62 2.85 -6.69
N TYR A 66 -16.06 2.08 -5.68
CA TYR A 66 -17.05 1.02 -5.85
C TYR A 66 -18.41 1.29 -5.21
N SER A 67 -18.64 2.48 -4.61
CA SER A 67 -19.91 2.85 -3.96
C SER A 67 -21.05 3.19 -4.94
N ARG A 68 -21.14 2.48 -6.07
CA ARG A 68 -22.14 2.71 -7.11
C ARG A 68 -23.39 1.85 -6.92
#